data_AF-A0A0L6T7G2-F1
#
_entry.id   AF-A0A0L6T7G2-F1
#
_cell.length_a   1.000
_cell.length_b   1.000
_cell.length_c   1.000
_cell.angle_alpha   90.00
_cell.angle_beta   90.00
_cell.angle_gamma   90.00
#
_symmetry.space_group_name_H-M   'P 1'
#
loop_
_entity.id
_entity.type
_entity.pdbx_description
1 polymer ?
#
loop_
_entity_poly.entity_id
_entity_poly.type
_entity_poly.pdbx_seq_one_letter_code
_entity_poly.pdbx_strand_id
1 'polypeptide(L)' 'MDNDNLHSLPRHLIELRMAHADLNSLIDQATTLHPEDELVLRRLKKRRLLLRDQIARIEAELDPPEPA' A
#
# COMPACT_ATOMS: atom_id res chain seq x y z
N MET A 1 -23.55 -13.90 -16.65
CA MET A 1 -23.49 -13.31 -15.31
C MET A 1 -22.61 -14.25 -14.48
N ASP A 2 -21.36 -14.00 -14.11
CA ASP A 2 -20.50 -12.81 -14.16
C ASP A 2 -19.04 -13.31 -14.22
N ASN A 3 -18.30 -12.86 -15.24
CA ASN A 3 -16.94 -13.33 -15.56
C ASN A 3 -15.83 -12.49 -14.89
N ASP A 4 -16.16 -11.77 -13.81
CA ASP A 4 -15.28 -10.72 -13.23
C ASP A 4 -14.55 -11.12 -11.94
N ASN A 5 -14.44 -12.42 -11.61
CA ASN A 5 -13.76 -12.85 -10.39
C ASN A 5 -12.21 -12.85 -10.48
N LEU A 6 -11.62 -12.29 -11.55
CA LEU A 6 -10.16 -12.24 -11.71
C LEU A 6 -9.49 -11.18 -10.80
N HIS A 7 -10.29 -10.25 -10.27
CA HIS A 7 -9.87 -9.19 -9.34
C HIS A 7 -10.68 -9.25 -8.05
N SER A 8 -10.64 -10.39 -7.36
CA SER A 8 -11.25 -10.46 -6.03
C SER A 8 -10.59 -9.44 -5.09
N LEU A 9 -11.38 -8.72 -4.28
CA LEU A 9 -10.91 -7.77 -3.27
C LEU A 9 -9.71 -8.31 -2.43
N PRO A 10 -9.68 -9.60 -2.02
CA PRO A 10 -8.53 -10.17 -1.33
C PRO A 10 -7.25 -10.23 -2.19
N ARG A 11 -7.37 -10.48 -3.50
CA ARG A 11 -6.20 -10.46 -4.41
C ARG A 11 -5.64 -9.05 -4.51
N HIS A 12 -6.51 -8.06 -4.67
CA HIS A 12 -6.09 -6.66 -4.72
C HIS A 12 -5.42 -6.23 -3.40
N LEU A 13 -5.92 -6.69 -2.25
CA LEU A 13 -5.29 -6.48 -0.95
C LEU A 13 -3.87 -7.04 -0.88
N ILE A 14 -3.63 -8.24 -1.43
CA ILE A 14 -2.29 -8.85 -1.49
C ILE A 14 -1.35 -7.99 -2.34
N GLU A 15 -1.79 -7.57 -3.53
CA GLU A 15 -1.01 -6.72 -4.43
C GLU A 15 -0.60 -5.39 -3.76
N LEU A 16 -1.54 -4.74 -3.07
CA LEU A 16 -1.27 -3.50 -2.35
C LEU A 16 -0.30 -3.71 -1.19
N ARG A 17 -0.43 -4.81 -0.43
CA ARG A 17 0.50 -5.16 0.65
C ARG A 17 1.91 -5.43 0.12
N MET A 18 2.04 -6.11 -1.02
CA MET A 18 3.33 -6.32 -1.70
C MET A 18 3.94 -4.99 -2.14
N ALA A 19 3.18 -4.15 -2.86
CA ALA A 19 3.64 -2.84 -3.30
C ALA A 19 4.06 -1.93 -2.12
N HIS A 20 3.31 -1.99 -1.00
CA HIS A 20 3.66 -1.26 0.22
C HIS A 20 4.98 -1.76 0.84
N ALA A 21 5.20 -3.08 0.87
CA ALA A 21 6.44 -3.68 1.37
C ALA A 21 7.65 -3.31 0.50
N ASP A 22 7.53 -3.40 -0.82
CA ASP A 22 8.58 -2.98 -1.75
C ASP A 22 8.94 -1.51 -1.55
N LEU A 23 7.94 -0.67 -1.37
CA LEU A 23 8.13 0.75 -1.17
C LEU A 23 8.76 1.08 0.19
N ASN A 24 8.52 0.27 1.22
CA ASN A 24 9.28 0.33 2.48
C ASN A 24 10.77 0.05 2.22
N SER A 25 11.09 -1.05 1.53
CA SER A 25 12.48 -1.40 1.23
C SER A 25 13.19 -0.33 0.36
N LEU A 26 12.46 0.32 -0.55
CA LEU A 26 12.99 1.45 -1.32
C LEU A 26 13.27 2.68 -0.46
N ILE A 27 12.40 2.99 0.52
CA ILE A 27 12.61 4.10 1.45
C ILE A 27 13.84 3.82 2.32
N ASP A 28 14.00 2.60 2.82
CA ASP A 28 15.14 2.21 3.65
C ASP A 28 16.45 2.36 2.86
N GLN A 29 16.50 1.82 1.64
CA GLN A 29 17.64 1.98 0.73
C GLN A 29 17.94 3.44 0.40
N ALA A 30 16.92 4.24 0.06
CA ALA A 30 17.10 5.65 -0.27
C ALA A 30 17.63 6.45 0.94
N THR A 31 17.19 6.11 2.15
CA THR A 31 17.65 6.74 3.39
C THR A 31 19.12 6.40 3.67
N THR A 32 19.57 5.20 3.30
CA THR A 32 20.98 4.77 3.48
C THR A 32 21.91 5.28 2.37
N LEU A 33 21.48 5.23 1.11
CA LEU A 33 22.34 5.53 -0.04
C LEU A 33 22.39 7.03 -0.39
N HIS A 34 21.27 7.73 -0.25
CA HIS A 34 21.12 9.13 -0.66
C HIS A 34 20.31 9.93 0.37
N PRO A 35 20.85 10.11 1.60
CA PRO A 35 20.13 10.77 2.69
C PRO A 35 19.78 12.24 2.40
N GLU A 36 20.53 12.93 1.53
CA GLU A 36 20.26 14.32 1.14
C GLU A 36 19.13 14.50 0.12
N ASP A 37 18.65 13.43 -0.53
CA ASP A 37 17.54 13.52 -1.49
C ASP A 37 16.17 13.51 -0.78
N GLU A 38 15.94 14.57 -0.01
CA GLU A 38 14.72 14.75 0.76
C GLU A 38 13.46 14.76 -0.12
N LEU A 39 13.55 15.26 -1.34
CA LEU A 39 12.41 15.32 -2.26
C LEU A 39 11.97 13.92 -2.68
N VAL A 40 12.92 13.04 -3.04
CA VAL A 40 12.63 11.64 -3.35
C VAL A 40 12.08 10.92 -2.12
N LEU A 41 12.70 11.08 -0.96
CA LEU A 41 12.21 10.47 0.29
C LEU A 41 10.79 10.92 0.64
N ARG A 42 10.47 12.22 0.50
CA ARG A 42 9.11 12.74 0.72
C ARG A 42 8.10 12.14 -0.25
N ARG A 43 8.45 12.02 -1.53
CA ARG A 43 7.58 11.41 -2.56
C ARG A 43 7.32 9.94 -2.28
N LEU A 44 8.35 9.17 -1.90
CA LEU A 44 8.20 7.76 -1.53
C LEU A 44 7.32 7.63 -0.28
N LYS A 45 7.60 8.36 0.80
CA LYS A 45 6.76 8.34 2.01
C LYS A 45 5.29 8.67 1.73
N LYS A 46 5.02 9.63 0.83
CA LYS A 46 3.65 9.97 0.40
C LYS A 46 2.98 8.81 -0.34
N ARG A 47 3.69 8.15 -1.27
CA ARG A 47 3.18 6.96 -1.97
C ARG A 47 2.87 5.82 -0.98
N ARG A 48 3.73 5.63 0.03
CA ARG A 48 3.52 4.64 1.09
C ARG A 48 2.22 4.88 1.83
N LEU A 49 1.98 6.13 2.22
CA LEU A 49 0.79 6.53 2.94
C LEU A 49 -0.47 6.22 2.11
N LEU A 50 -0.47 6.57 0.83
CA LEU A 50 -1.59 6.27 -0.08
C LEU A 50 -1.87 4.77 -0.18
N LEU A 51 -0.83 3.93 -0.31
CA LEU A 51 -1.00 2.48 -0.34
C LEU A 51 -1.57 1.95 0.98
N ARG A 52 -1.08 2.45 2.13
CA ARG A 52 -1.61 2.09 3.45
C ARG A 52 -3.09 2.45 3.59
N ASP A 53 -3.48 3.64 3.13
CA ASP A 53 -4.86 4.10 3.22
C ASP A 53 -5.78 3.27 2.29
N GLN A 54 -5.29 2.86 1.10
CA GLN A 54 -6.00 1.93 0.22
C GLN A 54 -6.15 0.53 0.83
N ILE A 55 -5.10 0.01 1.47
CA ILE A 55 -5.13 -1.26 2.22
C ILE A 55 -6.21 -1.19 3.29
N ALA A 56 -6.19 -0.16 4.14
CA ALA A 56 -7.15 0.01 5.23
C ALA A 56 -8.59 0.09 4.73
N ARG A 57 -8.82 0.75 3.59
CA ARG A 57 -10.14 0.82 2.95
C ARG A 57 -10.63 -0.57 2.52
N ILE A 58 -9.79 -1.34 1.84
CA ILE A 58 -10.17 -2.68 1.37
C ILE A 58 -10.34 -3.65 2.53
N GLU A 59 -9.51 -3.53 3.58
CA GLU A 59 -9.67 -4.29 4.82
C GLU A 59 -11.02 -3.99 5.47
N ALA A 60 -11.44 -2.72 5.54
CA ALA A 60 -12.77 -2.35 6.06
C ALA A 60 -13.94 -2.79 5.15
N GLU A 61 -13.72 -2.92 3.84
CA GLU A 61 -14.73 -3.47 2.91
C GLU A 61 -14.84 -5.00 3.03
N LEU A 62 -13.73 -5.69 3.34
CA LEU A 62 -13.69 -7.15 3.53
C LEU A 62 -14.14 -7.59 4.92
N ASP A 63 -13.81 -6.82 5.94
CA ASP A 63 -14.14 -7.06 7.35
C ASP A 63 -14.63 -5.73 7.96
N PRO A 64 -15.91 -5.37 7.75
CA PRO A 64 -16.45 -4.12 8.26
C PRO A 64 -16.41 -4.16 9.79
N PRO A 65 -15.79 -3.16 10.45
CA PRO A 65 -15.74 -3.13 11.90
C PRO A 65 -17.17 -3.09 12.45
N GLU A 66 -17.49 -3.97 13.40
CA GLU A 66 -18.77 -3.90 14.12
C GLU A 66 -18.91 -2.50 14.75
N PRO A 67 -20.05 -1.80 14.52
CA PRO A 67 -20.30 -0.55 15.21
C PRO A 67 -20.46 -0.85 16.70
N ALA A 68 -19.54 -0.28 17.50
CA ALA A 68 -19.56 -0.34 18.96
C ALA A 68 -20.80 0.33 19.57
#